data_AF-A0A1I6Q8X5-F1
#
_entry.id   AF-A0A1I6Q8X5-F1
#
_cell.length_a   1.000
_cell.length_b   1.000
_cell.length_c   1.000
_cell.angle_alpha   90.00
_cell.angle_beta   90.00
_cell.angle_gamma   90.00
#
_symmetry.space_group_name_H-M   'P 1'
#
loop_
_entity.id
_entity.type
_entity.pdbx_description
1 polymer ?
#
loop_
_entity_poly.entity_id
_entity_poly.type
_entity_poly.pdbx_seq_one_letter_code
_entity_poly.pdbx_strand_id
1 'polypeptide(L)'
;MQIKSREQVEGGRERVEVVPESIDDLWHLQYVLEPGDRVAGDTTRRIQRNDEQMRDTGGEREPMWVAIAVEDIEFHKFANRLRVGGEIVACSREDQLGFHHTLNVEERDELSIEKRFKPDQEARLEEAEEATENPDVAIATVEEGAAHVHTVAQYGTEERATISGPTGKGDFARDRSELFDELAAVLDRMDVDAIILAGPGFTKQDALKHFEKNNADLTDLITMVDTSAVGDRGVHEVLKRGAVADVQQETRIESEAEAIDELTRRIAEGAKAAYGPEEVNKAAEYGAIEELLILDDKLRKERGPDGEWALDVDDIVRTAEQKGGEVTVFSSEFPPGQQLSNLGGIAALLRYRLE
;
A
#
# COMPACT_ATOMS: atom_id res chain seq x y z
N MET A 1 1.54 -0.28 7.84
CA MET A 1 2.13 -1.42 8.56
C MET A 1 3.08 -0.94 9.63
N GLN A 2 2.95 -1.45 10.85
CA GLN A 2 3.89 -1.14 11.92
C GLN A 2 5.09 -2.11 11.95
N ILE A 3 6.32 -1.59 11.91
CA ILE A 3 7.53 -2.38 12.16
C ILE A 3 7.88 -2.31 13.66
N LYS A 4 7.86 -3.46 14.34
CA LYS A 4 8.11 -3.56 15.80
C LYS A 4 9.59 -3.66 16.12
N SER A 5 10.31 -4.46 15.34
CA SER A 5 11.73 -4.71 15.58
C SER A 5 12.41 -5.19 14.31
N ARG A 6 13.72 -4.92 14.23
CA ARG A 6 14.59 -5.39 13.14
C ARG A 6 15.92 -5.83 13.75
N GLU A 7 16.26 -7.11 13.57
CA GLU A 7 17.48 -7.70 14.12
C GLU A 7 18.23 -8.55 13.09
N GLN A 8 19.57 -8.48 13.14
CA GLN A 8 20.43 -9.36 12.34
C GLN A 8 20.47 -10.74 12.99
N VAL A 9 20.25 -11.78 12.19
CA VAL A 9 20.32 -13.19 12.63
C VAL A 9 21.44 -13.94 11.89
N GLU A 10 21.69 -15.18 12.29
CA GLU A 10 22.78 -15.98 11.73
C GLU A 10 22.68 -16.13 10.20
N GLY A 11 23.85 -16.19 9.56
CA GLY A 11 23.96 -16.37 8.11
C GLY A 11 23.73 -15.11 7.28
N GLY A 12 23.61 -13.92 7.90
CA GLY A 12 23.35 -12.67 7.17
C GLY A 12 21.91 -12.59 6.66
N ARG A 13 21.00 -13.21 7.40
CA ARG A 13 19.56 -12.98 7.33
C ARG A 13 19.19 -11.93 8.37
N GLU A 14 18.04 -11.32 8.19
CA GLU A 14 17.43 -10.42 9.15
C GLU A 14 16.08 -10.98 9.57
N ARG A 15 15.71 -10.71 10.82
CA ARG A 15 14.35 -10.90 11.31
C ARG A 15 13.71 -9.54 11.51
N VAL A 16 12.55 -9.36 10.90
CA VAL A 16 11.70 -8.18 11.05
C VAL A 16 10.37 -8.63 11.63
N GLU A 17 9.96 -8.01 12.74
CA GLU A 17 8.62 -8.18 13.30
C GLU A 17 7.71 -7.07 12.79
N VAL A 18 6.61 -7.44 12.15
CA VAL A 18 5.66 -6.52 11.54
C VAL A 18 4.24 -6.80 12.03
N VAL A 19 3.42 -5.76 12.02
CA VAL A 19 1.98 -5.86 12.26
C VAL A 19 1.28 -5.14 11.10
N PRO A 20 0.60 -5.85 10.19
CA PRO A 20 -0.19 -5.22 9.14
C PRO A 20 -1.41 -4.56 9.79
N GLU A 21 -1.69 -3.31 9.43
CA GLU A 21 -2.78 -2.51 9.97
C GLU A 21 -3.87 -2.26 8.93
N SER A 22 -3.57 -2.46 7.64
CA SER A 22 -4.50 -2.35 6.52
C SER A 22 -4.50 -3.57 5.60
N ILE A 23 -5.48 -3.64 4.71
CA ILE A 23 -5.53 -4.61 3.60
C ILE A 23 -4.34 -4.40 2.66
N ASP A 24 -3.93 -3.15 2.44
CA ASP A 24 -2.79 -2.82 1.59
C ASP A 24 -1.50 -3.38 2.18
N ASP A 25 -1.32 -3.34 3.49
CA ASP A 25 -0.17 -3.97 4.15
C ASP A 25 -0.09 -5.47 3.87
N LEU A 26 -1.24 -6.17 3.85
CA LEU A 26 -1.30 -7.59 3.47
C LEU A 26 -0.92 -7.80 2.01
N TRP A 27 -1.25 -6.84 1.13
CA TRP A 27 -0.79 -6.81 -0.25
C TRP A 27 0.72 -6.57 -0.32
N HIS A 28 1.29 -5.60 0.40
CA HIS A 28 2.74 -5.39 0.48
C HIS A 28 3.46 -6.67 0.93
N LEU A 29 2.96 -7.33 1.99
CA LEU A 29 3.50 -8.58 2.50
C LEU A 29 3.48 -9.71 1.47
N GLN A 30 2.48 -9.78 0.57
CA GLN A 30 2.45 -10.77 -0.50
C GLN A 30 3.72 -10.72 -1.38
N TYR A 31 4.26 -9.53 -1.61
CA TYR A 31 5.44 -9.33 -2.46
C TYR A 31 6.75 -9.26 -1.70
N VAL A 32 6.70 -8.94 -0.40
CA VAL A 32 7.87 -9.07 0.47
C VAL A 32 8.22 -10.55 0.70
N LEU A 33 7.21 -11.41 0.82
CA LEU A 33 7.41 -12.84 1.08
C LEU A 33 7.68 -13.64 -0.21
N GLU A 34 8.63 -14.57 -0.11
CA GLU A 34 9.07 -15.44 -1.19
C GLU A 34 9.25 -16.89 -0.69
N PRO A 35 9.11 -17.89 -1.57
CA PRO A 35 9.46 -19.27 -1.24
C PRO A 35 10.90 -19.40 -0.71
N GLY A 36 11.07 -20.13 0.38
CA GLY A 36 12.36 -20.30 1.07
C GLY A 36 12.61 -19.32 2.22
N ASP A 37 11.76 -18.31 2.37
CA ASP A 37 11.74 -17.46 3.57
C ASP A 37 11.23 -18.24 4.78
N ARG A 38 11.43 -17.70 5.97
CA ARG A 38 10.86 -18.23 7.20
C ARG A 38 9.91 -17.21 7.81
N VAL A 39 8.65 -17.60 7.96
CA VAL A 39 7.59 -16.75 8.51
C VAL A 39 7.04 -17.38 9.76
N ALA A 40 6.93 -16.62 10.84
CA ALA A 40 6.46 -17.10 12.13
C ALA A 40 5.33 -16.24 12.69
N GLY A 41 4.44 -16.88 13.43
CA GLY A 41 3.29 -16.22 14.06
C GLY A 41 2.44 -17.20 14.84
N ASP A 42 1.47 -16.65 15.56
CA ASP A 42 0.48 -17.44 16.29
C ASP A 42 -0.61 -17.96 15.35
N THR A 43 -1.03 -19.20 15.57
CA THR A 43 -2.07 -19.84 14.78
C THR A 43 -2.86 -20.83 15.63
N THR A 44 -3.87 -21.46 15.02
CA THR A 44 -4.56 -22.59 15.65
C THR A 44 -4.52 -23.78 14.72
N ARG A 45 -4.23 -24.96 15.28
CA ARG A 45 -4.18 -26.22 14.55
C ARG A 45 -5.04 -27.26 15.23
N ARG A 46 -5.70 -28.11 14.44
CA ARG A 46 -6.49 -29.23 14.97
C ARG A 46 -5.56 -30.37 15.31
N ILE A 47 -5.45 -30.69 16.60
CA ILE A 47 -4.59 -31.76 17.10
C ILE A 47 -5.47 -32.94 17.49
N GLN A 48 -5.17 -34.12 16.95
CA GLN A 48 -5.79 -35.38 17.40
C GLN A 48 -4.94 -35.96 18.53
N ARG A 49 -5.53 -36.12 19.71
CA ARG A 49 -4.89 -36.84 20.81
C ARG A 49 -5.16 -38.33 20.64
N ASN A 50 -4.11 -39.14 20.63
CA ASN A 50 -4.21 -40.58 20.69
C ASN A 50 -4.60 -41.01 22.12
N ASP A 51 -5.86 -40.80 22.50
CA ASP A 51 -6.41 -41.48 23.67
C ASP A 51 -6.72 -42.93 23.29
N GLU A 52 -6.20 -43.89 24.06
CA GLU A 52 -6.33 -45.35 23.86
C GLU A 52 -7.79 -45.87 23.91
N GLN A 53 -8.80 -44.99 23.97
CA GLN A 53 -10.21 -45.35 23.93
C GLN A 53 -10.86 -44.95 22.61
N MET A 54 -11.32 -45.97 21.89
CA MET A 54 -12.00 -45.95 20.59
C MET A 54 -13.19 -44.98 20.51
N ARG A 55 -12.94 -43.68 20.34
CA ARG A 55 -13.89 -42.74 19.72
C ARG A 55 -13.13 -41.60 19.05
N ASP A 56 -13.25 -41.55 17.73
CA ASP A 56 -12.73 -40.46 16.92
C ASP A 56 -13.56 -39.19 17.21
N THR A 57 -13.08 -38.35 18.13
CA THR A 57 -13.63 -37.02 18.41
C THR A 57 -13.19 -35.99 17.37
N GLY A 58 -12.40 -36.41 16.38
CA GLY A 58 -11.89 -35.59 15.29
C GLY A 58 -10.76 -34.64 15.69
N GLY A 59 -10.41 -34.51 16.97
CA GLY A 59 -9.38 -33.59 17.48
C GLY A 59 -9.91 -32.19 17.80
N GLU A 60 -9.20 -31.49 18.67
CA GLU A 60 -9.52 -30.15 19.17
C GLU A 60 -8.63 -29.09 18.49
N ARG A 61 -9.16 -27.89 18.23
CA ARG A 61 -8.33 -26.76 17.77
C ARG A 61 -7.59 -26.19 18.98
N GLU A 62 -6.28 -26.22 18.91
CA GLU A 62 -5.42 -25.69 19.96
C GLU A 62 -4.57 -24.54 19.39
N PRO A 63 -4.41 -23.43 20.14
CA PRO A 63 -3.51 -22.35 19.75
C PRO A 63 -2.06 -22.83 19.84
N MET A 64 -1.24 -22.39 18.89
CA MET A 64 0.18 -22.67 18.86
C MET A 64 0.94 -21.61 18.07
N TRP A 65 2.15 -21.30 18.51
CA TRP A 65 3.12 -20.56 17.71
C TRP A 65 3.80 -21.51 16.72
N VAL A 66 3.94 -21.08 15.46
CA VAL A 66 4.62 -21.81 14.39
C VAL A 66 5.57 -20.90 13.62
N ALA A 67 6.65 -21.46 13.11
CA ALA A 67 7.48 -20.89 12.06
C ALA A 67 7.46 -21.84 10.87
N ILE A 68 7.10 -21.31 9.71
CA ILE A 68 6.90 -22.01 8.45
C ILE A 68 8.06 -21.64 7.50
N ALA A 69 8.66 -22.64 6.87
CA ALA A 69 9.46 -22.44 5.67
C ALA A 69 8.50 -22.27 4.50
N VAL A 70 8.47 -21.07 3.92
CA VAL A 70 7.46 -20.67 2.95
C VAL A 70 7.59 -21.46 1.66
N GLU A 71 6.49 -22.03 1.20
CA GLU A 71 6.36 -22.72 -0.09
C GLU A 71 5.41 -21.96 -1.02
N ASP A 72 4.26 -21.52 -0.48
CA ASP A 72 3.21 -20.84 -1.22
C ASP A 72 2.68 -19.61 -0.47
N ILE A 73 2.28 -18.59 -1.23
CA ILE A 73 1.73 -17.34 -0.72
C ILE A 73 0.53 -16.97 -1.59
N GLU A 74 -0.63 -16.81 -0.96
CA GLU A 74 -1.89 -16.49 -1.65
C GLU A 74 -2.65 -15.39 -0.90
N PHE A 75 -2.94 -14.28 -1.55
CA PHE A 75 -3.82 -13.25 -1.01
C PHE A 75 -5.28 -13.47 -1.43
N HIS A 76 -6.16 -13.72 -0.46
CA HIS A 76 -7.59 -13.80 -0.73
C HIS A 76 -8.26 -12.45 -0.54
N LYS A 77 -8.40 -11.70 -1.63
CA LYS A 77 -9.03 -10.37 -1.67
C LYS A 77 -10.43 -10.31 -1.04
N PHE A 78 -11.24 -11.36 -1.17
CA PHE A 78 -12.60 -11.37 -0.59
C PHE A 78 -12.63 -11.68 0.90
N ALA A 79 -11.56 -12.28 1.42
CA ALA A 79 -11.46 -12.71 2.81
C ALA A 79 -10.45 -11.87 3.61
N ASN A 80 -9.92 -10.80 3.00
CA ASN A 80 -8.93 -9.86 3.54
C ASN A 80 -7.84 -10.56 4.36
N ARG A 81 -7.24 -11.61 3.79
CA ARG A 81 -6.20 -12.41 4.45
C ARG A 81 -5.10 -12.82 3.49
N LEU A 82 -3.87 -12.80 3.98
CA LEU A 82 -2.71 -13.40 3.33
C LEU A 82 -2.52 -14.82 3.86
N ARG A 83 -2.42 -15.81 2.98
CA ARG A 83 -2.17 -17.20 3.34
C ARG A 83 -0.73 -17.53 2.99
N VAL A 84 0.02 -17.95 3.98
CA VAL A 84 1.42 -18.36 3.86
C VAL A 84 1.50 -19.83 4.18
N GLY A 85 1.62 -20.66 3.15
CA GLY A 85 1.71 -22.11 3.24
C GLY A 85 3.15 -22.61 3.20
N GLY A 86 3.40 -23.73 3.89
CA GLY A 86 4.67 -24.44 3.83
C GLY A 86 4.88 -25.39 5.00
N GLU A 87 6.11 -25.86 5.14
CA GLU A 87 6.51 -26.81 6.19
C GLU A 87 6.78 -26.13 7.54
N ILE A 88 6.27 -26.68 8.64
CA ILE A 88 6.59 -26.20 9.99
C ILE A 88 8.02 -26.58 10.35
N VAL A 89 8.92 -25.60 10.39
CA VAL A 89 10.34 -25.76 10.75
C VAL A 89 10.63 -25.46 12.21
N ALA A 90 9.76 -24.73 12.90
CA ALA A 90 9.77 -24.61 14.36
C ALA A 90 8.36 -24.39 14.87
N CYS A 91 8.05 -24.86 16.08
CA CYS A 91 6.78 -24.55 16.72
C CYS A 91 6.84 -24.83 18.22
N SER A 92 5.85 -24.31 18.93
CA SER A 92 5.67 -24.56 20.38
C SER A 92 5.34 -26.02 20.73
N ARG A 93 5.03 -26.87 19.74
CA ARG A 93 4.69 -28.28 19.91
C ARG A 93 5.51 -29.18 18.99
N GLU A 94 6.57 -29.78 19.52
CA GLU A 94 7.55 -30.54 18.73
C GLU A 94 6.95 -31.69 17.90
N ASP A 95 5.82 -32.27 18.31
CA ASP A 95 5.12 -33.33 17.56
C ASP A 95 4.50 -32.85 16.23
N GLN A 96 4.46 -31.54 16.01
CA GLN A 96 3.91 -30.92 14.80
C GLN A 96 5.00 -30.46 13.81
N LEU A 97 6.28 -30.62 14.15
CA LEU A 97 7.41 -30.30 13.28
C LEU A 97 7.40 -31.17 12.01
N GLY A 98 7.77 -30.57 10.87
CA GLY A 98 7.86 -31.23 9.57
C GLY A 98 6.51 -31.47 8.86
N PHE A 99 5.39 -31.08 9.46
CA PHE A 99 4.10 -31.09 8.78
C PHE A 99 3.84 -29.77 8.07
N HIS A 100 3.05 -29.83 7.00
CA HIS A 100 2.54 -28.63 6.33
C HIS A 100 1.46 -27.92 7.14
N HIS A 101 1.52 -26.60 7.12
CA HIS A 101 0.49 -25.72 7.68
C HIS A 101 0.37 -24.45 6.85
N THR A 102 -0.75 -23.78 6.99
CA THR A 102 -0.98 -22.47 6.36
C THR A 102 -1.23 -21.45 7.46
N LEU A 103 -0.32 -20.49 7.61
CA LEU A 103 -0.54 -19.33 8.44
C LEU A 103 -1.51 -18.39 7.70
N ASN A 104 -2.60 -18.01 8.36
CA ASN A 104 -3.50 -16.99 7.83
C ASN A 104 -3.14 -15.71 8.58
N VAL A 105 -2.66 -14.71 7.86
CA VAL A 105 -2.31 -13.39 8.38
C VAL A 105 -3.47 -12.45 8.06
N GLU A 106 -4.08 -11.89 9.10
CA GLU A 106 -5.12 -10.88 9.06
C GLU A 106 -4.57 -9.56 9.61
N GLU A 107 -5.35 -8.48 9.52
CA GLU A 107 -5.00 -7.20 10.14
C GLU A 107 -4.79 -7.37 11.65
N ARG A 108 -3.73 -6.72 12.16
CA ARG A 108 -3.28 -6.72 13.56
C ARG A 108 -2.65 -8.01 14.07
N ASP A 109 -2.48 -9.02 13.21
CA ASP A 109 -1.70 -10.20 13.55
C ASP A 109 -0.21 -9.86 13.60
N GLU A 110 0.50 -10.33 14.61
CA GLU A 110 1.96 -10.15 14.69
C GLU A 110 2.65 -11.23 13.85
N LEU A 111 3.54 -10.78 12.95
CA LEU A 111 4.25 -11.63 12.01
C LEU A 111 5.76 -11.39 12.12
N SER A 112 6.52 -12.46 12.29
CA SER A 112 7.99 -12.44 12.23
C SER A 112 8.45 -12.96 10.87
N ILE A 113 9.13 -12.13 10.10
CA ILE A 113 9.69 -12.48 8.79
C ILE A 113 11.21 -12.60 8.93
N GLU A 114 11.74 -13.79 8.71
CA GLU A 114 13.18 -14.06 8.72
C GLU A 114 13.66 -14.44 7.32
N LYS A 115 14.39 -13.53 6.67
CA LYS A 115 14.91 -13.71 5.31
C LYS A 115 16.16 -12.87 5.04
N ARG A 116 16.68 -12.95 3.82
CA ARG A 116 17.61 -11.93 3.31
C ARG A 116 16.77 -10.91 2.57
N PHE A 117 16.60 -9.72 3.13
CA PHE A 117 15.84 -8.68 2.46
C PHE A 117 16.60 -8.17 1.25
N LYS A 118 15.83 -7.93 0.19
CA LYS A 118 16.29 -7.29 -1.04
C LYS A 118 15.87 -5.83 -0.98
N PRO A 119 16.59 -4.92 -1.65
CA PRO A 119 16.34 -3.49 -1.48
C PRO A 119 14.89 -3.04 -1.77
N ASP A 120 14.27 -3.56 -2.82
CA ASP A 120 12.85 -3.32 -3.14
C ASP A 120 11.89 -3.83 -2.04
N GLN A 121 12.25 -4.92 -1.35
CA GLN A 121 11.45 -5.45 -0.25
C GLN A 121 11.61 -4.60 1.00
N GLU A 122 12.82 -4.06 1.23
CA GLU A 122 13.07 -3.10 2.31
C GLU A 122 12.31 -1.81 2.06
N ALA A 123 12.49 -1.22 0.88
CA ALA A 123 11.77 -0.02 0.46
C ALA A 123 10.26 -0.21 0.55
N ARG A 124 9.75 -1.39 0.16
CA ARG A 124 8.32 -1.71 0.29
C ARG A 124 7.84 -1.84 1.73
N LEU A 125 8.67 -2.34 2.65
CA LEU A 125 8.33 -2.36 4.08
C LEU A 125 8.35 -0.93 4.66
N GLU A 126 9.33 -0.12 4.25
CA GLU A 126 9.49 1.28 4.66
C GLU A 126 8.34 2.15 4.12
N GLU A 127 7.96 2.01 2.85
CA GLU A 127 6.80 2.67 2.24
C GLU A 127 5.50 2.33 3.00
N ALA A 128 5.30 1.05 3.33
CA ALA A 128 4.15 0.63 4.11
C ALA A 128 4.17 1.14 5.57
N GLU A 129 5.36 1.37 6.13
CA GLU A 129 5.53 2.03 7.44
C GLU A 129 5.25 3.53 7.34
N GLU A 130 5.80 4.23 6.35
CA GLU A 130 5.58 5.67 6.13
C GLU A 130 4.11 6.00 5.85
N ALA A 131 3.40 5.17 5.08
CA ALA A 131 1.96 5.29 4.86
C ALA A 131 1.13 5.08 6.14
N THR A 132 1.74 4.58 7.21
CA THR A 132 1.15 4.52 8.56
C THR A 132 1.27 5.86 9.27
N GLU A 133 2.41 6.53 9.07
CA GLU A 133 2.79 7.75 9.78
C GLU A 133 2.23 9.01 9.11
N ASN A 134 2.11 9.01 7.77
CA ASN A 134 1.57 10.10 6.99
C ASN A 134 0.21 9.71 6.39
N PRO A 135 -0.88 10.43 6.73
CA PRO A 135 -2.19 10.13 6.19
C PRO A 135 -2.33 10.66 4.77
N ASP A 136 -2.46 9.78 3.77
CA ASP A 136 -2.60 10.18 2.36
C ASP A 136 -3.94 10.89 2.05
N VAL A 137 -4.93 10.78 2.95
CA VAL A 137 -6.29 11.29 2.72
C VAL A 137 -6.82 12.15 3.87
N ALA A 138 -7.25 13.37 3.53
CA ALA A 138 -8.06 14.21 4.41
C ALA A 138 -9.55 14.02 4.12
N ILE A 139 -10.39 13.99 5.16
CA ILE A 139 -11.85 14.01 5.05
C ILE A 139 -12.35 15.35 5.57
N ALA A 140 -12.89 16.17 4.68
CA ALA A 140 -13.57 17.41 5.01
C ALA A 140 -15.09 17.19 4.99
N THR A 141 -15.75 17.27 6.14
CA THR A 141 -17.22 17.25 6.19
C THR A 141 -17.76 18.67 6.33
N VAL A 142 -18.76 19.05 5.53
CA VAL A 142 -19.30 20.43 5.52
C VAL A 142 -20.84 20.46 5.49
N GLU A 143 -21.42 21.32 6.33
CA GLU A 143 -22.84 21.68 6.34
C GLU A 143 -23.02 23.20 6.47
N GLU A 144 -24.27 23.67 6.51
CA GLU A 144 -24.63 25.08 6.37
C GLU A 144 -23.91 26.04 7.33
N GLY A 145 -23.53 25.57 8.52
CA GLY A 145 -22.88 26.40 9.55
C GLY A 145 -21.65 25.78 10.18
N ALA A 146 -21.12 24.68 9.67
CA ALA A 146 -19.95 24.02 10.25
C ALA A 146 -19.19 23.20 9.21
N ALA A 147 -17.88 23.11 9.41
CA ALA A 147 -17.03 22.15 8.72
C ALA A 147 -16.10 21.46 9.72
N HIS A 148 -15.75 20.21 9.44
CA HIS A 148 -14.76 19.45 10.21
C HIS A 148 -13.76 18.86 9.24
N VAL A 149 -12.48 18.89 9.61
CA VAL A 149 -11.42 18.24 8.84
C VAL A 149 -10.79 17.17 9.70
N HIS A 150 -10.75 15.96 9.18
CA HIS A 150 -10.11 14.81 9.78
C HIS A 150 -9.05 14.27 8.84
N THR A 151 -8.00 13.67 9.36
CA THR A 151 -7.07 12.85 8.57
C THR A 151 -7.28 11.38 8.91
N VAL A 152 -7.21 10.52 7.90
CA VAL A 152 -7.29 9.08 8.09
C VAL A 152 -5.89 8.52 8.13
N ALA A 153 -5.46 8.07 9.30
CA ALA A 153 -4.27 7.22 9.44
C ALA A 153 -4.71 5.77 9.66
N GLN A 154 -3.78 4.83 9.55
CA GLN A 154 -4.07 3.40 9.65
C GLN A 154 -4.70 2.97 11.00
N TYR A 155 -4.46 3.72 12.08
CA TYR A 155 -5.01 3.46 13.42
C TYR A 155 -6.31 4.22 13.73
N GLY A 156 -6.81 5.05 12.83
CA GLY A 156 -8.09 5.75 12.98
C GLY A 156 -8.09 7.19 12.45
N THR A 157 -9.17 7.89 12.74
CA THR A 157 -9.39 9.27 12.28
C THR A 157 -8.96 10.25 13.36
N GLU A 158 -8.12 11.22 13.00
CA GLU A 158 -7.73 12.33 13.87
C GLU A 158 -8.43 13.62 13.42
N GLU A 159 -9.16 14.30 14.31
CA GLU A 159 -9.74 15.61 14.00
C GLU A 159 -8.63 16.67 13.99
N ARG A 160 -8.44 17.32 12.84
CA ARG A 160 -7.44 18.38 12.63
C ARG A 160 -8.02 19.77 12.82
N ALA A 161 -9.29 19.96 12.47
CA ALA A 161 -9.95 21.25 12.59
C ALA A 161 -11.46 21.12 12.76
N THR A 162 -12.04 22.03 13.55
CA THR A 162 -13.48 22.31 13.58
C THR A 162 -13.68 23.79 13.26
N ILE A 163 -14.46 24.06 12.22
CA ILE A 163 -14.70 25.41 11.71
C ILE A 163 -16.18 25.71 11.87
N SER A 164 -16.49 26.84 12.51
CA SER A 164 -17.86 27.30 12.69
C SER A 164 -18.17 28.40 11.68
N GLY A 165 -19.12 28.11 10.80
CA GLY A 165 -19.63 29.07 9.84
C GLY A 165 -20.63 30.04 10.49
N PRO A 166 -20.89 31.18 9.84
CA PRO A 166 -21.86 32.12 10.35
C PRO A 166 -23.28 31.54 10.27
N THR A 167 -24.02 31.61 11.37
CA THR A 167 -25.42 31.14 11.44
C THR A 167 -26.39 32.30 11.22
N GLY A 168 -27.31 32.17 10.26
CA GLY A 168 -28.34 33.18 10.00
C GLY A 168 -29.51 32.63 9.18
N LYS A 169 -30.72 33.17 9.40
CA LYS A 169 -31.92 32.87 8.58
C LYS A 169 -32.47 34.18 7.99
N GLY A 170 -32.83 34.17 6.70
CA GLY A 170 -33.39 35.32 5.98
C GLY A 170 -32.34 36.28 5.41
N ASP A 171 -32.71 37.55 5.16
CA ASP A 171 -31.88 38.59 4.51
C ASP A 171 -30.60 38.99 5.27
N PHE A 172 -30.31 38.35 6.41
CA PHE A 172 -29.10 38.55 7.23
C PHE A 172 -28.18 37.32 7.25
N ALA A 173 -28.42 36.33 6.38
CA ALA A 173 -27.48 35.25 6.17
C ALA A 173 -26.13 35.86 5.74
N ARG A 174 -25.12 35.76 6.61
CA ARG A 174 -23.75 36.10 6.22
C ARG A 174 -23.31 35.11 5.14
N ASP A 175 -22.43 35.57 4.28
CA ASP A 175 -21.94 34.77 3.18
C ASP A 175 -21.21 33.53 3.73
N ARG A 176 -21.51 32.36 3.14
CA ARG A 176 -20.86 31.09 3.48
C ARG A 176 -19.41 31.07 2.97
N SER A 177 -19.03 32.04 2.15
CA SER A 177 -17.66 32.25 1.70
C SER A 177 -16.66 32.27 2.86
N GLU A 178 -16.97 32.87 4.01
CA GLU A 178 -16.04 32.89 5.17
C GLU A 178 -15.73 31.47 5.67
N LEU A 179 -16.75 30.61 5.75
CA LEU A 179 -16.59 29.20 6.13
C LEU A 179 -15.76 28.44 5.08
N PHE A 180 -16.02 28.68 3.80
CA PHE A 180 -15.32 28.00 2.72
C PHE A 180 -13.87 28.49 2.59
N ASP A 181 -13.60 29.78 2.76
CA ASP A 181 -12.25 30.34 2.75
C ASP A 181 -11.40 29.73 3.88
N GLU A 182 -11.96 29.63 5.09
CA GLU A 182 -11.27 29.03 6.23
C GLU A 182 -11.04 27.52 6.02
N LEU A 183 -12.04 26.81 5.49
CA LEU A 183 -11.90 25.38 5.16
C LEU A 183 -10.83 25.15 4.09
N ALA A 184 -10.83 25.94 3.01
CA ALA A 184 -9.81 25.86 1.98
C ALA A 184 -8.41 26.14 2.55
N ALA A 185 -8.25 27.16 3.38
CA ALA A 185 -6.96 27.48 4.00
C ALA A 185 -6.46 26.39 4.97
N VAL A 186 -7.36 25.61 5.57
CA VAL A 186 -6.97 24.43 6.36
C VAL A 186 -6.49 23.32 5.44
N LEU A 187 -7.23 23.01 4.39
CA LEU A 187 -6.91 21.92 3.46
C LEU A 187 -5.64 22.18 2.66
N ASP A 188 -5.42 23.42 2.20
CA ASP A 188 -4.25 23.84 1.42
C ASP A 188 -2.91 23.75 2.20
N ARG A 189 -2.98 23.67 3.54
CA ARG A 189 -1.81 23.49 4.40
C ARG A 189 -1.53 22.03 4.74
N MET A 190 -2.41 21.11 4.33
CA MET A 190 -2.24 19.69 4.55
C MET A 190 -1.37 19.10 3.44
N ASP A 191 -0.44 18.24 3.84
CA ASP A 191 0.37 17.45 2.94
C ASP A 191 -0.35 16.11 2.77
N VAL A 192 -1.29 16.06 1.82
CA VAL A 192 -2.15 14.90 1.54
C VAL A 192 -2.28 14.71 0.04
N ASP A 193 -2.35 13.47 -0.41
CA ASP A 193 -2.48 13.14 -1.82
C ASP A 193 -3.93 13.22 -2.31
N ALA A 194 -4.90 13.20 -1.39
CA ALA A 194 -6.31 13.37 -1.74
C ALA A 194 -7.19 13.92 -0.62
N ILE A 195 -8.33 14.49 -1.00
CA ILE A 195 -9.32 15.10 -0.11
C ILE A 195 -10.71 14.57 -0.44
N ILE A 196 -11.37 14.00 0.57
CA ILE A 196 -12.79 13.64 0.48
C ILE A 196 -13.64 14.79 1.03
N LEU A 197 -14.36 15.47 0.14
CA LEU A 197 -15.32 16.50 0.51
C LEU A 197 -16.72 15.90 0.70
N ALA A 198 -17.12 15.74 1.96
CA ALA A 198 -18.35 15.10 2.37
C ALA A 198 -19.36 16.08 2.97
N GLY A 199 -20.65 15.75 2.91
CA GLY A 199 -21.67 16.54 3.60
C GLY A 199 -23.09 16.30 3.12
N PRO A 200 -24.10 16.65 3.94
CA PRO A 200 -25.50 16.53 3.57
C PRO A 200 -25.92 17.60 2.55
N GLY A 201 -26.77 17.20 1.60
CA GLY A 201 -27.37 18.12 0.64
C GLY A 201 -26.36 18.77 -0.30
N PHE A 202 -26.59 20.06 -0.61
CA PHE A 202 -25.87 20.79 -1.66
C PHE A 202 -24.64 21.57 -1.16
N THR A 203 -24.41 21.64 0.16
CA THR A 203 -23.37 22.53 0.72
C THR A 203 -21.96 22.17 0.26
N LYS A 204 -21.64 20.88 0.12
CA LYS A 204 -20.33 20.44 -0.42
C LYS A 204 -20.11 20.86 -1.87
N GLN A 205 -21.16 20.93 -2.70
CA GLN A 205 -21.03 21.37 -4.09
C GLN A 205 -20.87 22.89 -4.16
N ASP A 206 -21.49 23.62 -3.24
CA ASP A 206 -21.27 25.06 -3.11
C ASP A 206 -19.83 25.35 -2.63
N ALA A 207 -19.31 24.56 -1.69
CA ALA A 207 -17.92 24.64 -1.25
C ALA A 207 -16.93 24.33 -2.38
N LEU A 208 -17.16 23.25 -3.14
CA LEU A 208 -16.31 22.90 -4.29
C LEU A 208 -16.27 24.02 -5.34
N LYS A 209 -17.43 24.58 -5.73
CA LYS A 209 -17.48 25.72 -6.66
C LYS A 209 -16.75 26.95 -6.14
N HIS A 210 -16.73 27.12 -4.82
CA HIS A 210 -15.97 28.20 -4.19
C HIS A 210 -14.47 27.92 -4.24
N PHE A 211 -14.04 26.67 -4.06
CA PHE A 211 -12.65 26.25 -4.22
C PHE A 211 -12.18 26.40 -5.66
N GLU A 212 -12.93 25.90 -6.64
CA GLU A 212 -12.63 26.05 -8.08
C GLU A 212 -12.34 27.49 -8.49
N LYS A 213 -12.99 28.46 -7.84
CA LYS A 213 -12.84 29.89 -8.15
C LYS A 213 -11.61 30.53 -7.49
N ASN A 214 -11.21 30.06 -6.32
CA ASN A 214 -10.25 30.75 -5.45
C ASN A 214 -8.97 29.93 -5.17
N ASN A 215 -9.01 28.61 -5.32
CA ASN A 215 -7.96 27.63 -5.02
C ASN A 215 -8.02 26.49 -6.06
N ALA A 216 -7.53 26.73 -7.27
CA ALA A 216 -7.64 25.77 -8.37
C ALA A 216 -6.87 24.46 -8.07
N ASP A 217 -5.64 24.57 -7.57
CA ASP A 217 -4.76 23.43 -7.30
C ASP A 217 -5.36 22.47 -6.25
N LEU A 218 -6.10 22.99 -5.27
CA LEU A 218 -6.80 22.19 -4.27
C LEU A 218 -7.91 21.32 -4.87
N THR A 219 -8.52 21.77 -5.97
CA THR A 219 -9.70 21.13 -6.56
C THR A 219 -9.36 19.79 -7.19
N ASP A 220 -8.15 19.65 -7.72
CA ASP A 220 -7.69 18.43 -8.39
C ASP A 220 -7.60 17.24 -7.42
N LEU A 221 -7.41 17.51 -6.13
CA LEU A 221 -7.34 16.51 -5.06
C LEU A 221 -8.72 16.11 -4.51
N ILE A 222 -9.82 16.77 -4.92
CA ILE A 222 -11.12 16.63 -4.25
C ILE A 222 -12.04 15.60 -4.91
N THR A 223 -12.42 14.60 -4.11
CA THR A 223 -13.52 13.67 -4.41
C THR A 223 -14.72 13.94 -3.51
N MET A 224 -15.90 14.15 -4.11
CA MET A 224 -17.13 14.43 -3.35
C MET A 224 -17.86 13.16 -2.91
N VAL A 225 -18.29 13.11 -1.65
CA VAL A 225 -19.09 12.01 -1.10
C VAL A 225 -20.35 12.54 -0.40
N ASP A 226 -21.51 11.95 -0.70
CA ASP A 226 -22.76 12.28 0.01
C ASP A 226 -22.75 11.68 1.43
N THR A 227 -23.00 12.47 2.47
CA THR A 227 -23.19 11.93 3.84
C THR A 227 -24.50 12.43 4.44
N SER A 228 -24.96 11.75 5.49
CA SER A 228 -26.15 12.14 6.26
C SER A 228 -25.85 13.13 7.38
N ALA A 229 -24.57 13.28 7.75
CA ALA A 229 -24.10 14.13 8.84
C ALA A 229 -22.67 14.65 8.58
N VAL A 230 -22.22 15.58 9.42
CA VAL A 230 -20.83 16.09 9.48
C VAL A 230 -20.11 15.62 10.76
N GLY A 231 -18.83 15.95 10.89
CA GLY A 231 -17.95 15.54 11.97
C GLY A 231 -17.74 14.03 12.00
N ASP A 232 -17.47 13.47 13.18
CA ASP A 232 -17.14 12.04 13.35
C ASP A 232 -18.17 11.08 12.72
N ARG A 233 -19.46 11.45 12.74
CA ARG A 233 -20.52 10.63 12.13
C ARG A 233 -20.43 10.62 10.61
N GLY A 234 -20.15 11.77 10.00
CA GLY A 234 -19.94 11.90 8.56
C GLY A 234 -18.70 11.14 8.13
N VAL A 235 -17.61 11.28 8.87
CA VAL A 235 -16.35 10.55 8.65
C VAL A 235 -16.55 9.04 8.72
N HIS A 236 -17.25 8.54 9.75
CA HIS A 236 -17.55 7.11 9.86
C HIS A 236 -18.40 6.59 8.69
N GLU A 237 -19.29 7.41 8.15
CA GLU A 237 -20.08 7.08 6.97
C GLU A 237 -19.23 6.99 5.70
N VAL A 238 -18.28 7.91 5.51
CA VAL A 238 -17.28 7.88 4.42
C VAL A 238 -16.47 6.59 4.49
N LEU A 239 -15.90 6.27 5.65
CA LEU A 239 -15.13 5.04 5.87
C LEU A 239 -15.94 3.77 5.56
N LYS A 240 -17.16 3.70 6.09
CA LYS A 240 -18.03 2.53 5.89
C LYS A 240 -18.37 2.25 4.42
N ARG A 241 -18.32 3.27 3.57
CA ARG A 241 -18.61 3.15 2.14
C ARG A 241 -17.41 2.73 1.30
N GLY A 242 -16.22 2.68 1.88
CA GLY A 242 -14.99 2.36 1.16
C GLY A 242 -14.36 3.55 0.41
N ALA A 243 -14.92 4.75 0.55
CA ALA A 243 -14.49 5.89 -0.26
C ALA A 243 -13.03 6.33 -0.05
N VAL A 244 -12.45 6.06 1.13
CA VAL A 244 -11.02 6.32 1.38
C VAL A 244 -10.15 5.36 0.59
N ALA A 245 -10.46 4.06 0.65
CA ALA A 245 -9.71 3.03 -0.09
C ALA A 245 -9.83 3.25 -1.60
N ASP A 246 -11.01 3.61 -2.10
CA ASP A 246 -11.24 3.92 -3.51
C ASP A 246 -10.34 5.09 -3.96
N VAL A 247 -10.29 6.17 -3.18
CA VAL A 247 -9.48 7.36 -3.49
C VAL A 247 -7.98 7.07 -3.43
N GLN A 248 -7.49 6.36 -2.41
CA GLN A 248 -6.07 5.98 -2.31
C GLN A 248 -5.65 5.13 -3.52
N GLN A 249 -6.50 4.19 -3.93
CA GLN A 249 -6.26 3.37 -5.10
C GLN A 249 -6.22 4.22 -6.39
N GLU A 250 -7.15 5.15 -6.55
CA GLU A 250 -7.19 6.06 -7.71
C GLU A 250 -5.92 6.93 -7.79
N THR A 251 -5.51 7.57 -6.70
CA THR A 251 -4.28 8.38 -6.61
C THR A 251 -3.06 7.57 -7.03
N ARG A 252 -2.90 6.35 -6.48
CA ARG A 252 -1.76 5.48 -6.86
C ARG A 252 -1.78 5.13 -8.35
N ILE A 253 -2.94 4.78 -8.89
CA ILE A 253 -3.09 4.45 -10.32
C ILE A 253 -2.75 5.66 -11.19
N GLU A 254 -3.09 6.87 -10.74
CA GLU A 254 -2.76 8.12 -11.43
C GLU A 254 -1.25 8.36 -11.46
N SER A 255 -0.56 8.26 -10.32
CA SER A 255 0.92 8.38 -10.27
C SER A 255 1.62 7.33 -11.15
N GLU A 256 1.15 6.07 -11.11
CA GLU A 256 1.63 5.01 -12.00
C GLU A 256 1.39 5.36 -13.48
N ALA A 257 0.22 5.93 -13.82
CA ALA A 257 -0.10 6.35 -15.18
C ALA A 257 0.80 7.50 -15.67
N GLU A 258 1.10 8.48 -14.83
CA GLU A 258 2.00 9.58 -15.15
C GLU A 258 3.40 9.10 -15.51
N ALA A 259 3.95 8.16 -14.74
CA ALA A 259 5.25 7.56 -15.02
C ALA A 259 5.27 6.82 -16.37
N ILE A 260 4.18 6.13 -16.73
CA ILE A 260 4.03 5.44 -18.02
C ILE A 260 3.86 6.41 -19.18
N ASP A 261 3.10 7.49 -19.00
CA ASP A 261 2.94 8.54 -19.99
C ASP A 261 4.27 9.24 -20.25
N GLU A 262 5.03 9.53 -19.19
CA GLU A 262 6.38 10.09 -19.29
C GLU A 262 7.34 9.13 -20.01
N LEU A 263 7.32 7.84 -19.67
CA LEU A 263 8.10 6.82 -20.36
C LEU A 263 7.77 6.80 -21.86
N THR A 264 6.48 6.76 -22.20
CA THR A 264 6.00 6.71 -23.58
C THR A 264 6.42 7.95 -24.36
N ARG A 265 6.34 9.13 -23.73
CA ARG A 265 6.82 10.39 -24.30
C ARG A 265 8.32 10.36 -24.58
N ARG A 266 9.15 9.94 -23.61
CA ARG A 266 10.62 9.84 -23.77
C ARG A 266 11.02 8.83 -24.85
N ILE A 267 10.28 7.73 -24.98
CA ILE A 267 10.45 6.76 -26.08
C ILE A 267 10.15 7.41 -27.43
N ALA A 268 9.02 8.11 -27.55
CA ALA A 268 8.61 8.77 -28.80
C ALA A 268 9.60 9.86 -29.24
N GLU A 269 10.18 10.59 -28.28
CA GLU A 269 11.20 11.62 -28.52
C GLU A 269 12.61 11.03 -28.78
N GLY A 270 12.80 9.72 -28.57
CA GLY A 270 14.09 9.03 -28.71
C GLY A 270 15.13 9.50 -27.70
N ALA A 271 14.69 9.90 -26.50
CA ALA A 271 15.46 10.76 -25.63
C ALA A 271 15.21 10.44 -24.16
N LYS A 272 16.03 9.53 -23.61
CA LYS A 272 16.15 9.22 -22.18
C LYS A 272 15.12 8.23 -21.61
N ALA A 273 14.89 7.14 -22.33
CA ALA A 273 14.19 5.97 -21.80
C ALA A 273 14.98 4.71 -22.16
N ALA A 274 14.87 3.67 -21.32
CA ALA A 274 15.29 2.31 -21.62
C ALA A 274 14.13 1.36 -21.30
N TYR A 275 14.00 0.27 -22.05
CA TYR A 275 13.01 -0.76 -21.78
C TYR A 275 13.56 -2.13 -22.18
N GLY A 276 13.10 -3.18 -21.48
CA GLY A 276 13.67 -4.51 -21.57
C GLY A 276 14.93 -4.68 -20.71
N PRO A 277 15.22 -5.93 -20.28
CA PRO A 277 16.20 -6.19 -19.23
C PRO A 277 17.64 -5.80 -19.63
N GLU A 278 18.03 -5.98 -20.89
CA GLU A 278 19.40 -5.68 -21.34
C GLU A 278 19.70 -4.17 -21.34
N GLU A 279 18.81 -3.36 -21.93
CA GLU A 279 19.00 -1.91 -22.02
C GLU A 279 18.84 -1.25 -20.64
N VAL A 280 17.93 -1.75 -19.81
CA VAL A 280 17.78 -1.27 -18.42
C VAL A 280 19.00 -1.63 -17.58
N ASN A 281 19.55 -2.84 -17.69
CA ASN A 281 20.78 -3.20 -16.99
C ASN A 281 21.95 -2.30 -17.42
N LYS A 282 22.11 -2.06 -18.72
CA LYS A 282 23.09 -1.10 -19.25
C LYS A 282 22.89 0.28 -18.61
N ALA A 283 21.66 0.79 -18.60
CA ALA A 283 21.36 2.07 -17.96
C ALA A 283 21.72 2.11 -16.47
N ALA A 284 21.44 1.04 -15.72
CA ALA A 284 21.81 0.88 -14.32
C ALA A 284 23.34 0.88 -14.16
N GLU A 285 24.08 0.14 -14.99
CA GLU A 285 25.54 0.10 -15.00
C GLU A 285 26.18 1.47 -15.26
N TYR A 286 25.57 2.30 -16.12
CA TYR A 286 26.04 3.67 -16.35
C TYR A 286 25.59 4.67 -15.28
N GLY A 287 24.65 4.31 -14.38
CA GLY A 287 24.06 5.25 -13.42
C GLY A 287 23.14 6.29 -14.06
N ALA A 288 22.59 5.94 -15.22
CA ALA A 288 21.73 6.80 -16.00
C ALA A 288 20.27 6.77 -15.54
N ILE A 289 19.87 5.79 -14.73
CA ILE A 289 18.50 5.63 -14.24
C ILE A 289 18.16 6.77 -13.27
N GLU A 290 17.07 7.46 -13.58
CA GLU A 290 16.35 8.38 -12.71
C GLU A 290 15.32 7.58 -11.91
N GLU A 291 14.47 6.84 -12.62
CA GLU A 291 13.42 6.00 -12.05
C GLU A 291 13.38 4.66 -12.79
N LEU A 292 13.40 3.55 -12.05
CA LEU A 292 13.26 2.19 -12.53
C LEU A 292 11.80 1.75 -12.34
N LEU A 293 11.14 1.37 -13.43
CA LEU A 293 9.77 0.88 -13.42
C LEU A 293 9.79 -0.63 -13.63
N ILE A 294 9.22 -1.40 -12.70
CA ILE A 294 9.19 -2.85 -12.80
C ILE A 294 7.83 -3.43 -12.39
N LEU A 295 7.37 -4.44 -13.11
CA LEU A 295 6.17 -5.17 -12.72
C LEU A 295 6.44 -6.12 -11.56
N ASP A 296 5.53 -6.12 -10.60
CA ASP A 296 5.52 -7.00 -9.45
C ASP A 296 5.57 -8.49 -9.81
N ASP A 297 4.71 -8.93 -10.72
CA ASP A 297 4.63 -10.31 -11.20
C ASP A 297 5.90 -10.72 -11.95
N LYS A 298 6.48 -9.80 -12.73
CA LYS A 298 7.74 -10.07 -13.43
C LYS A 298 8.90 -10.15 -12.46
N LEU A 299 9.05 -9.18 -11.56
CA LEU A 299 10.09 -9.20 -10.53
C LEU A 299 10.08 -10.54 -9.76
N ARG A 300 8.90 -11.00 -9.34
CA ARG A 300 8.76 -12.29 -8.65
C ARG A 300 9.12 -13.48 -9.52
N LYS A 301 8.66 -13.51 -10.78
CA LYS A 301 8.94 -14.59 -11.71
C LYS A 301 10.44 -14.71 -12.01
N GLU A 302 11.10 -13.58 -12.27
CA GLU A 302 12.52 -13.55 -12.62
C GLU A 302 13.44 -13.92 -11.46
N ARG A 303 12.98 -13.75 -10.21
CA ARG A 303 13.65 -14.27 -9.00
C ARG A 303 13.45 -15.76 -8.79
N GLY A 304 12.38 -16.31 -9.34
CA GLY A 304 12.00 -17.71 -9.20
C GLY A 304 12.79 -18.63 -10.12
N PRO A 305 12.58 -19.96 -9.98
CA PRO A 305 13.22 -20.94 -10.86
C PRO A 305 12.77 -20.83 -12.32
N ASP A 306 11.66 -20.15 -12.58
CA ASP A 306 11.05 -19.95 -13.91
C ASP A 306 11.44 -18.60 -14.54
N GLY A 307 12.49 -17.95 -14.04
CA GLY A 307 13.04 -16.74 -14.62
C GLY A 307 13.48 -16.94 -16.07
N GLU A 308 13.14 -15.98 -16.93
CA GLU A 308 13.42 -15.98 -18.35
C GLU A 308 14.65 -15.12 -18.67
N TRP A 309 14.96 -14.13 -17.83
CA TRP A 309 16.07 -13.22 -18.04
C TRP A 309 17.41 -13.89 -17.72
N ALA A 310 18.39 -13.67 -18.58
CA ALA A 310 19.77 -14.11 -18.32
C ALA A 310 20.46 -13.22 -17.27
N LEU A 311 19.87 -12.07 -16.95
CA LEU A 311 20.36 -11.09 -15.98
C LEU A 311 19.64 -11.30 -14.66
N ASP A 312 20.37 -11.13 -13.56
CA ASP A 312 19.78 -11.13 -12.23
C ASP A 312 19.05 -9.81 -12.00
N VAL A 313 17.73 -9.88 -11.82
CA VAL A 313 16.89 -8.70 -11.58
C VAL A 313 17.27 -8.00 -10.27
N ASP A 314 17.74 -8.74 -9.27
CA ASP A 314 18.15 -8.17 -7.98
C ASP A 314 19.41 -7.32 -8.14
N ASP A 315 20.32 -7.71 -9.04
CA ASP A 315 21.51 -6.93 -9.35
C ASP A 315 21.14 -5.63 -10.08
N ILE A 316 20.13 -5.63 -10.96
CA ILE A 316 19.65 -4.44 -11.66
C ILE A 316 19.05 -3.45 -10.66
N VAL A 317 18.09 -3.89 -9.85
CA VAL A 317 17.40 -3.08 -8.84
C VAL A 317 18.43 -2.46 -7.88
N ARG A 318 19.27 -3.30 -7.28
CA ARG A 318 20.31 -2.84 -6.34
C ARG A 318 21.28 -1.85 -6.98
N THR A 319 21.64 -2.05 -8.24
CA THR A 319 22.56 -1.14 -8.94
C THR A 319 21.91 0.21 -9.22
N ALA A 320 20.62 0.24 -9.55
CA ALA A 320 19.87 1.47 -9.77
C ALA A 320 19.85 2.33 -8.49
N GLU A 321 19.45 1.75 -7.36
CA GLU A 321 19.37 2.45 -6.06
C GLU A 321 20.74 2.90 -5.55
N GLN A 322 21.77 2.05 -5.65
CA GLN A 322 23.14 2.43 -5.27
C GLN A 322 23.66 3.64 -6.04
N LYS A 323 23.10 3.93 -7.22
CA LYS A 323 23.42 5.10 -8.04
C LYS A 323 22.35 6.19 -7.96
N GLY A 324 21.49 6.10 -6.95
CA GLY A 324 20.46 7.07 -6.57
C GLY A 324 19.24 7.09 -7.49
N GLY A 325 19.00 6.03 -8.26
CA GLY A 325 17.74 5.87 -8.99
C GLY A 325 16.63 5.44 -8.02
N GLU A 326 15.43 5.93 -8.24
CA GLU A 326 14.23 5.50 -7.53
C GLU A 326 13.67 4.22 -8.18
N VAL A 327 12.99 3.38 -7.41
CA VAL A 327 12.43 2.11 -7.90
C VAL A 327 10.94 2.09 -7.62
N THR A 328 10.14 2.07 -8.68
CA THR A 328 8.68 2.05 -8.63
C THR A 328 8.17 0.69 -9.11
N VAL A 329 7.43 0.00 -8.25
CA VAL A 329 6.91 -1.35 -8.54
C VAL A 329 5.41 -1.28 -8.87
N PHE A 330 5.09 -1.62 -10.11
CA PHE A 330 3.74 -1.56 -10.66
C PHE A 330 2.96 -2.84 -10.39
N SER A 331 1.67 -2.70 -10.11
CA SER A 331 0.74 -3.84 -10.07
C SER A 331 0.33 -4.24 -11.49
N SER A 332 0.44 -5.53 -11.82
CA SER A 332 -0.04 -6.07 -13.09
C SER A 332 -1.57 -5.98 -13.27
N GLU A 333 -2.31 -5.68 -12.20
CA GLU A 333 -3.78 -5.67 -12.19
C GLU A 333 -4.40 -4.40 -12.78
N PHE A 334 -3.61 -3.32 -12.87
CA PHE A 334 -4.09 -2.01 -13.32
C PHE A 334 -3.60 -1.67 -14.74
N PRO A 335 -4.31 -0.77 -15.46
CA PRO A 335 -3.94 -0.40 -16.82
C PRO A 335 -2.49 0.08 -16.99
N PRO A 336 -1.89 0.90 -16.10
CA PRO A 336 -0.48 1.30 -16.21
C PRO A 336 0.48 0.10 -16.20
N GLY A 337 0.28 -0.84 -15.27
CA GLY A 337 1.05 -2.07 -15.23
C GLY A 337 0.88 -2.94 -16.48
N GLN A 338 -0.35 -3.03 -17.03
CA GLN A 338 -0.57 -3.74 -18.29
C GLN A 338 0.19 -3.10 -19.48
N GLN A 339 0.35 -1.78 -19.50
CA GLN A 339 1.18 -1.09 -20.49
C GLN A 339 2.67 -1.42 -20.31
N LEU A 340 3.18 -1.38 -19.07
CA LEU A 340 4.56 -1.79 -18.77
C LEU A 340 4.83 -3.25 -19.15
N SER A 341 3.83 -4.12 -18.99
CA SER A 341 3.92 -5.53 -19.40
C SER A 341 4.17 -5.66 -20.91
N ASN A 342 3.56 -4.80 -21.72
CA ASN A 342 3.77 -4.80 -23.18
C ASN A 342 5.18 -4.36 -23.58
N LEU A 343 5.90 -3.69 -22.68
CA LEU A 343 7.30 -3.27 -22.85
C LEU A 343 8.30 -4.29 -22.28
N GLY A 344 7.83 -5.49 -21.89
CA GLY A 344 8.65 -6.55 -21.32
C GLY A 344 8.68 -6.59 -19.79
N GLY A 345 7.91 -5.72 -19.13
CA GLY A 345 7.74 -5.71 -17.67
C GLY A 345 8.86 -5.02 -16.87
N ILE A 346 9.81 -4.39 -17.56
CA ILE A 346 10.84 -3.53 -16.96
C ILE A 346 11.18 -2.38 -17.91
N ALA A 347 11.25 -1.17 -17.35
CA ALA A 347 11.63 0.04 -18.06
C ALA A 347 12.33 1.03 -17.12
N ALA A 348 12.96 2.05 -17.68
CA ALA A 348 13.61 3.09 -16.89
C ALA A 348 13.49 4.46 -17.56
N LEU A 349 13.16 5.47 -16.75
CA LEU A 349 13.36 6.87 -17.08
C LEU A 349 14.82 7.22 -16.82
N LEU A 350 15.48 7.87 -17.79
CA LEU A 350 16.90 8.17 -17.70
C LEU A 350 17.17 9.65 -17.44
N ARG A 351 18.20 9.96 -16.64
CA ARG A 351 18.71 11.31 -16.41
C ARG A 351 19.31 11.91 -17.69
N TYR A 352 20.02 11.07 -18.46
CA TYR A 352 20.70 11.43 -19.71
C TYR A 352 20.61 10.28 -20.73
N ARG A 353 20.85 10.60 -22.00
CA ARG A 353 20.84 9.61 -23.09
C ARG A 353 22.09 8.75 -23.05
N LEU A 354 21.94 7.46 -23.31
CA LEU A 354 23.06 6.52 -23.46
C LEU A 354 23.63 6.52 -24.88
N GLU A 355 22.84 6.98 -25.87
CA GLU A 355 23.20 7.09 -27.30
C GLU A 355 22.73 8.43 -27.90
#